data_AF-A0AAW5A738-F1
#
_entry.id   AF-A0AAW5A738-F1
#
_cell.length_a   1.000
_cell.length_b   1.000
_cell.length_c   1.000
_cell.angle_alpha   90.00
_cell.angle_beta   90.00
_cell.angle_gamma   90.00
#
_symmetry.space_group_name_H-M   'P 1'
#
loop_
_entity.id
_entity.type
_entity.pdbx_description
1 polymer ?
#
loop_
_entity_poly.entity_id
_entity_poly.type
_entity_poly.pdbx_seq_one_letter_code
_entity_poly.pdbx_strand_id
1 'polypeptide(L)'
;MLLRIQREESLRSFIARNIYANSLSPATKELKRISKNSIVSSEVLKIGKAMGWLGCYGMNRLLHNHTFYPRFAFLHENEDISYSESEYVYWSHRFELAKAPSRFCPECVRDDIAYLGFSYWRRVHHPDINVCAKHNVYLEAQCPFCSEPFSYEKNGLDVMWKGCKGLHLSGAPSRKNLEVSELKKAEFFRDVFNYESVISVDAVRLALTQRAVLKKPHIQKELLSAKYMHECIEILKVEFKEDWIIKNSPISSLSADNVWAATVALYEGFDDFINHVKCYDYRPRKVESLWSTYEHGTYKFAQYIQEDYVYGVGHWSSTLSSKELIEYRGEPFGRPRLYPCCNDVPPFYQTGRLQPTPVGWPPPSVPILAKHPSEY
;
A
#
# COMPACT_ATOMS: atom_id res chain seq x y z
N MET A 1 -18.66 -5.91 19.84
CA MET A 1 -18.10 -6.47 18.59
C MET A 1 -17.80 -5.29 17.67
N LEU A 2 -16.70 -5.32 16.91
CA LEU A 2 -16.46 -4.29 15.89
C LEU A 2 -17.45 -4.46 14.73
N LEU A 3 -17.81 -3.34 14.09
CA LEU A 3 -18.55 -3.36 12.83
C LEU A 3 -17.71 -4.03 11.75
N ARG A 4 -18.36 -4.63 10.76
CA ARG A 4 -17.69 -5.13 9.55
C ARG A 4 -17.12 -3.96 8.75
N ILE A 5 -15.85 -4.01 8.39
CA ILE A 5 -15.23 -3.07 7.45
C ILE A 5 -15.84 -3.26 6.05
N GLN A 6 -16.15 -2.16 5.36
CA GLN A 6 -16.74 -2.20 4.02
C GLN A 6 -15.66 -2.24 2.93
N ARG A 7 -15.99 -2.75 1.75
CA ARG A 7 -15.10 -2.71 0.58
C ARG A 7 -14.76 -1.25 0.26
N GLU A 8 -13.50 -0.96 -0.04
CA GLU A 8 -12.98 0.40 -0.27
C GLU A 8 -13.10 1.38 0.91
N GLU A 9 -13.60 0.98 2.07
CA GLU A 9 -13.63 1.84 3.26
C GLU A 9 -12.19 2.14 3.71
N SER A 10 -11.85 3.41 3.93
CA SER A 10 -10.55 3.77 4.47
C SER A 10 -10.41 3.34 5.93
N LEU A 11 -9.18 3.11 6.41
CA LEU A 11 -8.98 2.73 7.82
C LEU A 11 -9.48 3.82 8.77
N ARG A 12 -9.30 5.10 8.42
CA ARG A 12 -9.85 6.21 9.22
C ARG A 12 -11.38 6.21 9.25
N SER A 13 -12.04 5.92 8.13
CA SER A 13 -13.50 5.77 8.11
C SER A 13 -13.94 4.66 9.04
N PHE A 14 -13.31 3.48 8.93
CA PHE A 14 -13.63 2.33 9.74
C PHE A 14 -13.50 2.61 11.23
N ILE A 15 -12.41 3.26 11.64
CA ILE A 15 -12.19 3.69 13.03
C ILE A 15 -13.29 4.66 13.47
N ALA A 16 -13.53 5.72 12.70
CA ALA A 16 -14.50 6.75 13.03
C ALA A 16 -15.92 6.18 13.13
N ARG A 17 -16.31 5.27 12.23
CA ARG A 17 -17.63 4.63 12.21
C ARG A 17 -17.84 3.74 13.41
N ASN A 18 -16.84 2.95 13.78
CA ASN A 18 -16.88 2.12 14.98
C ASN A 18 -16.97 2.95 16.26
N ILE A 19 -16.21 4.04 16.34
CA ILE A 19 -16.25 4.96 17.48
C ILE A 19 -17.62 5.65 17.55
N TYR A 20 -18.18 6.06 16.42
CA TYR A 20 -19.48 6.72 16.36
C TYR A 20 -20.62 5.78 16.78
N ALA A 21 -20.74 4.62 16.13
CA ALA A 21 -21.89 3.72 16.33
C ALA A 21 -21.77 2.86 17.60
N ASN A 22 -20.54 2.50 18.01
CA ASN A 22 -20.30 1.53 19.08
C ASN A 22 -19.36 2.09 20.17
N SER A 23 -19.45 3.39 20.46
CA SER A 23 -18.53 4.11 21.35
C SER A 23 -18.34 3.45 22.73
N LEU A 24 -19.36 2.79 23.27
CA LEU A 24 -19.33 2.14 24.58
C LEU A 24 -18.84 0.68 24.53
N SER A 25 -18.68 0.10 23.34
CA SER A 25 -18.26 -1.29 23.22
C SER A 25 -16.79 -1.45 23.65
N PRO A 26 -16.46 -2.44 24.51
CA PRO A 26 -15.08 -2.74 24.88
C PRO A 26 -14.16 -2.97 23.67
N ALA A 27 -14.72 -3.50 22.58
CA ALA A 27 -14.01 -3.74 21.33
C ALA A 27 -13.46 -2.44 20.68
N THR A 28 -14.06 -1.28 20.96
CA THR A 28 -13.60 0.01 20.40
C THR A 28 -12.48 0.67 21.21
N LYS A 29 -12.11 0.10 22.36
CA LYS A 29 -11.09 0.67 23.26
C LYS A 29 -9.73 0.81 22.58
N GLU A 30 -9.33 -0.19 21.78
CA GLU A 30 -8.07 -0.12 21.03
C GLU A 30 -8.14 0.89 19.88
N LEU A 31 -9.28 0.98 19.19
CA LEU A 31 -9.47 1.95 18.11
C LEU A 31 -9.39 3.40 18.60
N LYS A 32 -9.88 3.69 19.81
CA LYS A 32 -9.77 5.02 20.43
C LYS A 32 -8.33 5.44 20.77
N ARG A 33 -7.40 4.49 20.87
CA ARG A 33 -5.97 4.74 21.13
C ARG A 33 -5.17 4.96 19.86
N ILE A 34 -5.74 4.70 18.69
CA ILE A 34 -5.09 4.93 17.41
C ILE A 34 -4.84 6.43 17.24
N SER A 35 -3.66 6.76 16.71
CA SER A 35 -3.25 8.14 16.47
C SER A 35 -4.27 8.84 15.58
N LYS A 36 -4.73 10.00 16.06
CA LYS A 36 -5.60 10.89 15.29
C LYS A 36 -4.84 11.56 14.15
N ASN A 37 -3.52 11.70 14.25
CA ASN A 37 -2.68 12.49 13.33
C ASN A 37 -2.21 11.71 12.11
N SER A 38 -1.84 10.44 12.28
CA SER A 38 -1.31 9.59 11.21
C SER A 38 -1.56 8.12 11.49
N ILE A 39 -1.85 7.33 10.46
CA ILE A 39 -1.82 5.87 10.53
C ILE A 39 -0.47 5.39 10.00
N VAL A 40 0.27 4.67 10.85
CA VAL A 40 1.56 4.02 10.56
C VAL A 40 1.44 2.52 10.82
N SER A 41 2.47 1.73 10.50
CA SER A 41 2.42 0.26 10.59
C SER A 41 2.01 -0.25 11.97
N SER A 42 2.52 0.32 13.06
CA SER A 42 2.12 -0.05 14.42
C SER A 42 0.62 0.15 14.68
N GLU A 43 0.00 1.12 14.02
CA GLU A 43 -1.43 1.42 14.17
C GLU A 43 -2.26 0.44 13.32
N VAL A 44 -1.79 0.12 12.11
CA VAL A 44 -2.40 -0.91 11.26
C VAL A 44 -2.38 -2.27 11.97
N LEU A 45 -1.27 -2.64 12.62
CA LEU A 45 -1.16 -3.88 13.41
C LEU A 45 -2.15 -3.90 14.59
N LYS A 46 -2.34 -2.78 15.30
CA LYS A 46 -3.34 -2.67 16.37
C LYS A 46 -4.77 -2.84 15.83
N ILE A 47 -5.07 -2.23 14.69
CA ILE A 47 -6.37 -2.36 14.01
C ILE A 47 -6.61 -3.81 13.58
N GLY A 48 -5.63 -4.43 12.92
CA GLY A 48 -5.66 -5.84 12.51
C GLY A 48 -5.91 -6.75 13.71
N LYS A 49 -5.14 -6.57 14.80
CA LYS A 49 -5.35 -7.31 16.05
C LYS A 49 -6.77 -7.17 16.59
N ALA A 50 -7.33 -5.97 16.59
CA ALA A 50 -8.71 -5.73 17.03
C ALA A 50 -9.76 -6.41 16.13
N MET A 51 -9.43 -6.62 14.85
CA MET A 51 -10.24 -7.35 13.86
C MET A 51 -9.99 -8.86 13.82
N GLY A 52 -9.02 -9.37 14.59
CA GLY A 52 -8.57 -10.76 14.52
C GLY A 52 -7.69 -11.08 13.31
N TRP A 53 -7.19 -10.06 12.60
CA TRP A 53 -6.24 -10.19 11.50
C TRP A 53 -4.83 -9.94 12.03
N LEU A 54 -4.13 -11.01 12.40
CA LEU A 54 -2.84 -10.94 13.06
C LEU A 54 -1.67 -11.01 12.07
N GLY A 55 -0.49 -10.61 12.55
CA GLY A 55 0.77 -10.75 11.84
C GLY A 55 0.91 -9.89 10.57
N CYS A 56 1.91 -10.24 9.78
CA CYS A 56 2.24 -9.63 8.50
C CYS A 56 1.06 -9.72 7.51
N TYR A 57 0.41 -10.89 7.44
CA TYR A 57 -0.75 -11.13 6.59
C TYR A 57 -1.88 -10.15 6.88
N GLY A 58 -2.24 -9.99 8.16
CA GLY A 58 -3.30 -9.08 8.57
C GLY A 58 -2.97 -7.62 8.24
N MET A 59 -1.71 -7.21 8.44
CA MET A 59 -1.24 -5.87 8.08
C MET A 59 -1.33 -5.63 6.57
N ASN A 60 -0.72 -6.51 5.78
CA ASN A 60 -0.65 -6.38 4.33
C ASN A 60 -2.03 -6.37 3.67
N ARG A 61 -2.94 -7.21 4.17
CA ARG A 61 -4.34 -7.18 3.76
C ARG A 61 -5.01 -5.84 4.04
N LEU A 62 -4.78 -5.23 5.21
CA LEU A 62 -5.35 -3.92 5.55
C LEU A 62 -4.74 -2.81 4.69
N LEU A 63 -3.43 -2.82 4.52
CA LEU A 63 -2.73 -1.87 3.65
C LEU A 63 -3.28 -1.95 2.23
N HIS A 64 -3.39 -3.17 1.68
CA HIS A 64 -3.85 -3.38 0.32
C HIS A 64 -5.30 -2.96 0.10
N ASN A 65 -6.21 -3.27 1.02
CA ASN A 65 -7.66 -3.10 0.78
C ASN A 65 -8.25 -1.81 1.35
N HIS A 66 -7.58 -1.17 2.31
CA HIS A 66 -8.18 -0.10 3.12
C HIS A 66 -7.30 1.14 3.27
N THR A 67 -6.19 1.21 2.54
CA THR A 67 -5.33 2.40 2.49
C THR A 67 -4.99 2.76 1.04
N PHE A 68 -4.23 3.85 0.88
CA PHE A 68 -3.66 4.28 -0.39
C PHE A 68 -2.34 3.58 -0.74
N TYR A 69 -1.87 2.67 0.11
CA TYR A 69 -0.58 1.98 -0.04
C TYR A 69 -0.38 1.22 -1.36
N PRO A 70 -1.40 0.63 -2.02
CA PRO A 70 -1.18 -0.07 -3.29
C PRO A 70 -0.51 0.81 -4.35
N ARG A 71 -0.69 2.14 -4.28
CA ARG A 71 0.04 3.08 -5.15
C ARG A 71 1.56 2.91 -5.12
N PHE A 72 2.12 2.47 -3.99
CA PHE A 72 3.55 2.25 -3.82
C PHE A 72 3.90 0.77 -4.00
N ALA A 73 3.05 -0.12 -3.52
CA ALA A 73 3.34 -1.55 -3.37
C ALA A 73 3.03 -2.43 -4.59
N PHE A 74 2.61 -1.88 -5.74
CA PHE A 74 2.34 -2.73 -6.91
C PHE A 74 3.56 -3.01 -7.78
N LEU A 75 4.53 -2.09 -7.77
CA LEU A 75 5.73 -2.23 -8.58
C LEU A 75 6.71 -3.10 -7.79
N HIS A 76 6.95 -4.32 -8.28
CA HIS A 76 7.85 -5.27 -7.64
C HIS A 76 8.96 -5.68 -8.60
N GLU A 77 10.15 -5.88 -8.04
CA GLU A 77 11.15 -6.72 -8.70
C GLU A 77 10.67 -8.17 -8.69
N ASN A 78 11.10 -8.96 -9.67
CA ASN A 78 10.62 -10.34 -9.82
C ASN A 78 11.04 -11.21 -8.61
N GLU A 79 12.18 -10.86 -8.02
CA GLU A 79 12.83 -11.50 -6.90
C GLU A 79 12.23 -11.08 -5.54
N ASP A 80 11.53 -9.95 -5.48
CA ASP A 80 10.95 -9.46 -4.24
C ASP A 80 9.70 -10.26 -3.88
N ILE A 81 9.67 -10.80 -2.67
CA ILE A 81 8.58 -11.65 -2.17
C ILE A 81 7.82 -11.02 -1.00
N SER A 82 8.04 -9.75 -0.67
CA SER A 82 7.39 -9.03 0.43
C SER A 82 6.47 -7.92 -0.08
N TYR A 83 5.17 -7.95 0.23
CA TYR A 83 4.26 -6.87 -0.20
C TYR A 83 4.56 -5.51 0.43
N SER A 84 4.97 -5.51 1.70
CA SER A 84 5.22 -4.28 2.45
C SER A 84 6.70 -3.95 2.57
N GLU A 85 7.57 -4.64 1.83
CA GLU A 85 9.02 -4.55 2.01
C GLU A 85 9.37 -4.65 3.50
N SER A 86 10.08 -3.66 4.02
CA SER A 86 10.54 -3.57 5.41
C SER A 86 9.57 -2.82 6.34
N GLU A 87 8.40 -2.39 5.85
CA GLU A 87 7.41 -1.61 6.61
C GLU A 87 6.78 -2.35 7.78
N TYR A 88 6.80 -3.69 7.78
CA TYR A 88 6.35 -4.48 8.92
C TYR A 88 7.28 -4.30 10.13
N VAL A 89 8.57 -4.04 9.89
CA VAL A 89 9.61 -3.97 10.91
C VAL A 89 9.96 -2.52 11.28
N TYR A 90 10.19 -1.66 10.28
CA TYR A 90 10.78 -0.33 10.51
C TYR A 90 9.76 0.82 10.54
N TRP A 91 8.50 0.56 10.15
CA TRP A 91 7.36 1.47 10.31
C TRP A 91 7.61 2.89 9.75
N SER A 92 8.26 2.98 8.59
CA SER A 92 8.75 4.25 8.07
C SER A 92 7.67 5.04 7.33
N HIS A 93 6.65 4.36 6.80
CA HIS A 93 5.56 4.96 6.04
C HIS A 93 4.40 5.46 6.91
N ARG A 94 3.82 6.57 6.45
CA ARG A 94 2.55 7.11 6.97
C ARG A 94 1.46 6.86 5.94
N PHE A 95 0.67 5.81 6.13
CA PHE A 95 -0.34 5.35 5.17
C PHE A 95 -1.54 6.30 5.04
N GLU A 96 -1.91 6.99 6.13
CA GLU A 96 -2.98 8.01 6.10
C GLU A 96 -2.67 9.19 7.03
N LEU A 97 -2.66 10.42 6.49
CA LEU A 97 -2.42 11.65 7.24
C LEU A 97 -3.72 12.39 7.55
N ALA A 98 -3.91 12.81 8.80
CA ALA A 98 -5.11 13.53 9.23
C ALA A 98 -5.21 14.97 8.73
N LYS A 99 -4.05 15.57 8.42
CA LYS A 99 -3.97 16.93 7.87
C LYS A 99 -4.45 16.98 6.41
N ALA A 100 -4.46 15.84 5.72
CA ALA A 100 -4.96 15.78 4.36
C ALA A 100 -6.50 15.68 4.42
N PRO A 101 -7.24 16.67 3.87
CA PRO A 101 -8.69 16.71 4.02
C PRO A 101 -9.32 15.51 3.30
N SER A 102 -10.19 14.78 4.00
CA SER A 102 -10.95 13.70 3.38
C SER A 102 -11.91 14.27 2.35
N ARG A 103 -12.19 13.52 1.30
CA ARG A 103 -13.14 13.92 0.26
C ARG A 103 -14.23 12.88 0.09
N PHE A 104 -15.41 13.30 -0.34
CA PHE A 104 -16.50 12.38 -0.64
C PHE A 104 -17.21 12.74 -1.94
N CYS A 105 -17.85 11.73 -2.53
CA CYS A 105 -18.74 11.90 -3.67
C CYS A 105 -20.19 11.92 -3.14
N PRO A 106 -20.98 12.98 -3.38
CA PRO A 106 -22.38 13.03 -2.96
C PRO A 106 -23.23 11.89 -3.53
N GLU A 107 -22.96 11.47 -4.78
CA GLU A 107 -23.64 10.31 -5.38
C GLU A 107 -23.25 8.99 -4.71
N CYS A 108 -21.98 8.77 -4.36
CA CYS A 108 -21.60 7.58 -3.58
C CYS A 108 -22.33 7.53 -2.25
N VAL A 109 -22.47 8.68 -1.57
CA VAL A 109 -23.19 8.74 -0.29
C VAL A 109 -24.65 8.37 -0.47
N ARG A 110 -25.31 8.87 -1.53
CA ARG A 110 -26.70 8.52 -1.84
C ARG A 110 -26.86 7.04 -2.20
N ASP A 111 -26.00 6.51 -3.05
CA ASP A 111 -25.97 5.08 -3.39
C ASP A 111 -25.81 4.24 -2.12
N ASP A 112 -24.80 4.53 -1.30
CA ASP A 112 -24.49 3.75 -0.11
C ASP A 112 -25.65 3.77 0.91
N ILE A 113 -26.32 4.90 1.09
CA ILE A 113 -27.53 4.95 1.94
C ILE A 113 -28.67 4.12 1.35
N ALA A 114 -28.89 4.21 0.03
CA ALA A 114 -29.95 3.46 -0.63
C ALA A 114 -29.74 1.94 -0.56
N TYR A 115 -28.49 1.48 -0.70
CA TYR A 115 -28.16 0.05 -0.75
C TYR A 115 -27.77 -0.57 0.59
N LEU A 116 -27.07 0.18 1.45
CA LEU A 116 -26.49 -0.32 2.72
C LEU A 116 -27.16 0.28 3.95
N GLY A 117 -27.94 1.35 3.80
CA GLY A 117 -28.53 2.11 4.91
C GLY A 117 -27.56 3.09 5.60
N PHE A 118 -26.29 3.13 5.18
CA PHE A 118 -25.28 4.06 5.69
C PHE A 118 -24.17 4.27 4.66
N SER A 119 -23.45 5.38 4.77
CA SER A 119 -22.28 5.70 3.93
C SER A 119 -20.97 5.65 4.73
N TYR A 120 -19.84 5.71 4.04
CA TYR A 120 -18.49 5.68 4.62
C TYR A 120 -17.50 6.46 3.74
N TRP A 121 -16.33 6.79 4.28
CA TRP A 121 -15.27 7.43 3.48
C TRP A 121 -14.49 6.38 2.71
N ARG A 122 -14.33 6.59 1.41
CA ARG A 122 -13.66 5.66 0.51
C ARG A 122 -12.19 6.00 0.39
N ARG A 123 -11.33 4.98 0.35
CA ARG A 123 -9.89 5.15 0.11
C ARG A 123 -9.58 5.73 -1.28
N VAL A 124 -10.40 5.42 -2.28
CA VAL A 124 -10.23 5.91 -3.67
C VAL A 124 -10.44 7.43 -3.79
N HIS A 125 -11.12 8.05 -2.83
CA HIS A 125 -11.30 9.51 -2.77
C HIS A 125 -10.14 10.19 -2.04
N HIS A 126 -8.93 9.69 -2.28
CA HIS A 126 -7.71 10.23 -1.68
C HIS A 126 -7.56 11.73 -2.02
N PRO A 127 -6.93 12.54 -1.16
CA PRO A 127 -6.87 13.99 -1.32
C PRO A 127 -6.33 14.51 -2.67
N ASP A 128 -5.57 13.73 -3.42
CA ASP A 128 -5.05 14.09 -4.74
C ASP A 128 -5.96 13.69 -5.92
N ILE A 129 -7.07 13.02 -5.64
CA ILE A 129 -8.13 12.71 -6.60
C ILE A 129 -9.24 13.77 -6.43
N ASN A 130 -9.62 14.45 -7.53
CA ASN A 130 -10.59 15.53 -7.47
C ASN A 130 -12.00 15.13 -7.91
N VAL A 131 -12.14 14.00 -8.61
CA VAL A 131 -13.42 13.56 -9.18
C VAL A 131 -13.67 12.10 -8.87
N CYS A 132 -14.94 11.71 -8.79
CA CYS A 132 -15.33 10.33 -8.56
C CYS A 132 -15.22 9.52 -9.87
N ALA A 133 -14.40 8.47 -9.87
CA ALA A 133 -14.27 7.55 -11.00
C ALA A 133 -15.57 6.82 -11.37
N LYS A 134 -16.52 6.68 -10.42
CA LYS A 134 -17.80 6.00 -10.65
C LYS A 134 -18.86 6.95 -11.24
N HIS A 135 -18.93 8.17 -10.72
CA HIS A 135 -20.05 9.09 -11.00
C HIS A 135 -19.67 10.29 -11.86
N ASN A 136 -18.37 10.51 -12.12
CA ASN A 136 -17.84 11.65 -12.86
C ASN A 136 -18.34 13.02 -12.33
N VAL A 137 -18.30 13.16 -11.00
CA VAL A 137 -18.61 14.41 -10.28
C VAL A 137 -17.44 14.81 -9.41
N TYR A 138 -17.32 16.10 -9.09
CA TYR A 138 -16.29 16.58 -8.18
C TYR A 138 -16.47 16.01 -6.77
N LEU A 139 -15.35 15.69 -6.13
CA LEU A 139 -15.28 15.26 -4.74
C LEU A 139 -15.23 16.48 -3.81
N GLU A 140 -16.13 16.49 -2.84
CA GLU A 140 -16.24 17.57 -1.86
C GLU A 140 -15.21 17.40 -0.75
N ALA A 141 -14.31 18.39 -0.61
CA ALA A 141 -13.29 18.44 0.44
C ALA A 141 -13.74 19.27 1.67
N GLN A 142 -14.87 19.97 1.55
CA GLN A 142 -15.45 20.81 2.59
C GLN A 142 -16.93 20.47 2.76
N CYS A 143 -17.45 20.71 3.96
CA CYS A 143 -18.86 20.53 4.24
C CYS A 143 -19.68 21.60 3.49
N PRO A 144 -20.67 21.24 2.66
CA PRO A 144 -21.48 22.21 1.92
C PRO A 144 -22.37 23.09 2.81
N PHE A 145 -22.52 22.75 4.10
CA PHE A 145 -23.41 23.44 5.03
C PHE A 145 -22.69 24.43 5.97
N CYS A 146 -21.38 24.26 6.18
CA CYS A 146 -20.58 25.13 7.04
C CYS A 146 -19.23 25.54 6.46
N SER A 147 -18.88 25.05 5.27
CA SER A 147 -17.62 25.31 4.55
C SER A 147 -16.35 24.87 5.29
N GLU A 148 -16.48 24.16 6.41
CA GLU A 148 -15.34 23.63 7.14
C GLU A 148 -14.81 22.35 6.47
N PRO A 149 -13.48 22.18 6.37
CA PRO A 149 -12.88 21.00 5.75
C PRO A 149 -13.15 19.74 6.57
N PHE A 150 -13.12 18.59 5.90
CA PHE A 150 -13.20 17.28 6.55
C PHE A 150 -11.85 16.88 7.11
N SER A 151 -11.55 17.40 8.29
CA SER A 151 -10.33 17.11 9.04
C SER A 151 -10.65 16.88 10.51
N TYR A 152 -9.77 16.19 11.21
CA TYR A 152 -9.96 15.89 12.63
C TYR A 152 -10.15 17.15 13.50
N GLU A 153 -9.53 18.28 13.13
CA GLU A 153 -9.59 19.55 13.89
C GLU A 153 -10.88 20.34 13.67
N LYS A 154 -11.58 20.10 12.56
CA LYS A 154 -12.76 20.86 12.14
C LYS A 154 -13.97 19.92 12.09
N ASN A 155 -14.40 19.51 10.89
CA ASN A 155 -15.39 18.44 10.75
C ASN A 155 -14.68 17.09 10.76
N GLY A 156 -14.68 16.43 11.92
CA GLY A 156 -14.27 15.04 12.04
C GLY A 156 -15.06 14.14 11.07
N LEU A 157 -14.52 12.94 10.82
CA LEU A 157 -15.13 12.00 9.87
C LEU A 157 -16.51 11.49 10.31
N ASP A 158 -16.87 11.69 11.57
CA ASP A 158 -18.19 11.38 12.12
C ASP A 158 -19.32 12.21 11.51
N VAL A 159 -19.01 13.34 10.87
CA VAL A 159 -19.96 14.14 10.10
C VAL A 159 -20.66 13.33 9.00
N MET A 160 -20.04 12.26 8.50
CA MET A 160 -20.65 11.32 7.55
C MET A 160 -21.95 10.70 8.07
N TRP A 161 -22.08 10.55 9.39
CA TRP A 161 -23.26 9.93 10.03
C TRP A 161 -24.03 10.91 10.90
N LYS A 162 -23.33 11.81 11.61
CA LYS A 162 -23.94 12.84 12.46
C LYS A 162 -24.64 13.94 11.66
N GLY A 163 -24.21 14.17 10.41
CA GLY A 163 -24.57 15.34 9.65
C GLY A 163 -23.96 16.63 10.22
N CYS A 164 -24.29 17.76 9.61
CA CYS A 164 -23.85 19.09 10.00
C CYS A 164 -25.02 20.06 9.95
N LYS A 165 -25.22 20.86 11.01
CA LYS A 165 -26.33 21.83 11.14
C LYS A 165 -27.73 21.21 10.84
N GLY A 166 -27.95 19.96 11.26
CA GLY A 166 -29.21 19.24 11.03
C GLY A 166 -29.37 18.68 9.61
N LEU A 167 -28.39 18.84 8.73
CA LEU A 167 -28.40 18.35 7.36
C LEU A 167 -27.42 17.19 7.18
N HIS A 168 -27.84 16.17 6.43
CA HIS A 168 -27.01 15.01 6.11
C HIS A 168 -26.20 15.25 4.82
N LEU A 169 -24.98 14.70 4.72
CA LEU A 169 -24.13 14.88 3.53
C LEU A 169 -24.74 14.32 2.23
N SER A 170 -25.73 13.44 2.32
CA SER A 170 -26.49 12.96 1.15
C SER A 170 -27.30 14.05 0.45
N GLY A 171 -27.64 15.13 1.17
CA GLY A 171 -28.27 16.32 0.61
C GLY A 171 -27.29 17.26 -0.10
N ALA A 172 -25.99 16.94 -0.12
CA ALA A 172 -25.01 17.73 -0.85
C ALA A 172 -25.31 17.72 -2.36
N PRO A 173 -25.29 18.88 -3.04
CA PRO A 173 -25.44 18.92 -4.48
C PRO A 173 -24.23 18.27 -5.15
N SER A 174 -24.44 17.67 -6.32
CA SER A 174 -23.36 17.16 -7.16
C SER A 174 -23.01 18.15 -8.25
N ARG A 175 -21.71 18.37 -8.47
CA ARG A 175 -21.21 19.12 -9.63
C ARG A 175 -20.56 18.17 -10.63
N LYS A 176 -21.11 18.11 -11.84
CA LYS A 176 -20.56 17.31 -12.93
C LYS A 176 -19.15 17.78 -13.28
N ASN A 177 -18.25 16.83 -13.51
CA ASN A 177 -16.92 17.11 -14.05
C ASN A 177 -16.95 17.12 -15.58
N LEU A 178 -16.25 18.08 -16.19
CA LEU A 178 -16.05 18.19 -17.64
C LEU A 178 -14.59 17.95 -18.04
N GLU A 179 -13.68 17.88 -17.08
CA GLU A 179 -12.24 17.66 -17.31
C GLU A 179 -11.96 16.17 -17.52
N VAL A 180 -11.69 15.79 -18.78
CA VAL A 180 -11.44 14.39 -19.16
C VAL A 180 -10.19 13.84 -18.47
N SER A 181 -9.15 14.66 -18.28
CA SER A 181 -7.90 14.29 -17.62
C SER A 181 -8.08 13.89 -16.15
N GLU A 182 -8.94 14.60 -15.42
CA GLU A 182 -9.26 14.29 -14.03
C GLU A 182 -10.04 12.98 -13.91
N LEU A 183 -10.99 12.74 -14.82
CA LEU A 183 -11.73 11.48 -14.86
C LEU A 183 -10.78 10.31 -15.16
N LYS A 184 -9.95 10.45 -16.19
CA LYS A 184 -8.93 9.45 -16.57
C LYS A 184 -8.03 9.11 -15.39
N LYS A 185 -7.54 10.12 -14.66
CA LYS A 185 -6.73 9.92 -13.44
C LYS A 185 -7.49 9.15 -12.36
N ALA A 186 -8.75 9.51 -12.10
CA ALA A 186 -9.56 8.88 -11.07
C ALA A 186 -9.86 7.40 -11.40
N GLU A 187 -10.22 7.11 -12.65
CA GLU A 187 -10.45 5.75 -13.14
C GLU A 187 -9.17 4.91 -13.07
N PHE A 188 -8.05 5.48 -13.52
CA PHE A 188 -6.76 4.81 -13.46
C PHE A 188 -6.41 4.37 -12.02
N PHE A 189 -6.50 5.26 -11.03
CA PHE A 189 -6.18 4.90 -9.65
C PHE A 189 -7.22 3.98 -8.99
N ARG A 190 -8.50 4.09 -9.36
CA ARG A 190 -9.51 3.10 -8.95
C ARG A 190 -9.08 1.70 -9.43
N ASP A 191 -8.64 1.59 -10.67
CA ASP A 191 -8.30 0.31 -11.28
C ASP A 191 -6.99 -0.25 -10.71
N VAL A 192 -5.98 0.62 -10.50
CA VAL A 192 -4.78 0.29 -9.72
C VAL A 192 -5.18 -0.31 -8.37
N PHE A 193 -6.02 0.36 -7.58
CA PHE A 193 -6.40 -0.13 -6.24
C PHE A 193 -7.22 -1.41 -6.22
N ASN A 194 -7.84 -1.78 -7.34
CA ASN A 194 -8.58 -3.04 -7.48
C ASN A 194 -7.76 -4.12 -8.21
N TYR A 195 -6.52 -3.84 -8.60
CA TYR A 195 -5.68 -4.82 -9.28
C TYR A 195 -5.15 -5.87 -8.29
N GLU A 196 -5.27 -7.14 -8.66
CA GLU A 196 -5.02 -8.26 -7.73
C GLU A 196 -3.61 -8.86 -7.86
N SER A 197 -2.77 -8.32 -8.74
CA SER A 197 -1.44 -8.87 -9.02
C SER A 197 -0.36 -7.80 -8.90
N VAL A 198 0.86 -8.20 -8.57
CA VAL A 198 2.01 -7.30 -8.65
C VAL A 198 2.43 -7.14 -10.11
N ILE A 199 3.15 -6.05 -10.37
CA ILE A 199 3.56 -5.65 -11.71
C ILE A 199 5.09 -5.57 -11.72
N SER A 200 5.71 -6.35 -12.59
CA SER A 200 7.17 -6.36 -12.75
C SER A 200 7.70 -5.00 -13.20
N VAL A 201 8.64 -4.43 -12.45
CA VAL A 201 9.30 -3.15 -12.79
C VAL A 201 9.96 -3.21 -14.17
N ASP A 202 10.60 -4.34 -14.50
CA ASP A 202 11.23 -4.53 -15.81
C ASP A 202 10.22 -4.56 -16.95
N ALA A 203 9.10 -5.27 -16.76
CA ALA A 203 8.03 -5.33 -17.74
C ALA A 203 7.40 -3.94 -17.96
N VAL A 204 7.23 -3.16 -16.88
CA VAL A 204 6.77 -1.76 -16.95
C VAL A 204 7.74 -0.90 -17.75
N ARG A 205 9.05 -1.00 -17.46
CA ARG A 205 10.09 -0.25 -18.17
C ARG A 205 10.07 -0.55 -19.67
N LEU A 206 9.99 -1.82 -20.05
CA LEU A 206 9.93 -2.26 -21.45
C LEU A 206 8.65 -1.76 -22.13
N ALA A 207 7.49 -1.93 -21.50
CA ALA A 207 6.20 -1.48 -22.04
C ALA A 207 6.15 0.04 -22.23
N LEU A 208 6.60 0.82 -21.24
CA LEU A 208 6.67 2.28 -21.36
C LEU A 208 7.62 2.70 -22.47
N THR A 209 8.81 2.07 -22.54
CA THR A 209 9.80 2.35 -23.59
C THR A 209 9.21 2.11 -24.98
N GLN A 210 8.61 0.95 -25.22
CA GLN A 210 8.04 0.63 -26.53
C GLN A 210 6.90 1.60 -26.87
N ARG A 211 5.99 1.88 -25.94
CA ARG A 211 4.85 2.79 -26.18
C ARG A 211 5.33 4.22 -26.46
N ALA A 212 6.33 4.69 -25.74
CA ALA A 212 6.90 6.02 -25.92
C ALA A 212 7.60 6.16 -27.28
N VAL A 213 8.38 5.17 -27.71
CA VAL A 213 9.05 5.16 -29.03
C VAL A 213 8.04 5.15 -30.17
N LEU A 214 6.92 4.44 -30.03
CA LEU A 214 5.84 4.47 -31.04
C LEU A 214 5.23 5.86 -31.20
N LYS A 215 5.08 6.62 -30.11
CA LYS A 215 4.57 8.01 -30.15
C LYS A 215 5.63 9.00 -30.59
N LYS A 216 6.89 8.79 -30.19
CA LYS A 216 8.03 9.67 -30.41
C LYS A 216 9.26 8.85 -30.80
N PRO A 217 9.49 8.57 -32.10
CA PRO A 217 10.59 7.70 -32.51
C PRO A 217 11.99 8.24 -32.19
N HIS A 218 12.17 9.57 -32.09
CA HIS A 218 13.48 10.19 -31.89
C HIS A 218 14.13 9.86 -30.55
N ILE A 219 13.34 9.55 -29.51
CA ILE A 219 13.86 9.23 -28.16
C ILE A 219 14.31 7.77 -28.00
N GLN A 220 14.21 6.94 -29.05
CA GLN A 220 14.57 5.53 -28.99
C GLN A 220 16.00 5.30 -28.50
N LYS A 221 16.98 6.06 -29.01
CA LYS A 221 18.38 5.89 -28.64
C LYS A 221 18.62 6.18 -27.15
N GLU A 222 17.99 7.23 -26.63
CA GLU A 222 18.11 7.65 -25.23
C GLU A 222 17.44 6.63 -24.30
N LEU A 223 16.22 6.20 -24.61
CA LEU A 223 15.51 5.20 -23.81
C LEU A 223 16.18 3.83 -23.83
N LEU A 224 16.76 3.40 -24.97
CA LEU A 224 17.53 2.15 -25.03
C LEU A 224 18.85 2.23 -24.25
N SER A 225 19.38 3.43 -24.04
CA SER A 225 20.59 3.64 -23.21
C SER A 225 20.29 3.70 -21.71
N ALA A 226 19.04 3.96 -21.33
CA ALA A 226 18.59 3.99 -19.95
C ALA A 226 18.57 2.57 -19.36
N LYS A 227 19.44 2.33 -18.38
CA LYS A 227 19.57 1.03 -17.70
C LYS A 227 18.57 0.88 -16.57
N TYR A 228 18.22 2.00 -15.93
CA TYR A 228 17.36 1.99 -14.76
C TYR A 228 16.03 2.68 -15.03
N MET A 229 15.02 2.31 -14.24
CA MET A 229 13.67 2.88 -14.36
C MET A 229 13.64 4.40 -14.17
N HIS A 230 14.43 4.96 -13.24
CA HIS A 230 14.49 6.41 -13.05
C HIS A 230 14.99 7.17 -14.28
N GLU A 231 16.03 6.65 -14.94
CA GLU A 231 16.58 7.25 -16.16
C GLU A 231 15.52 7.28 -17.27
N CYS A 232 14.77 6.17 -17.43
CA CYS A 232 13.65 6.10 -18.37
C CYS A 232 12.60 7.17 -18.04
N ILE A 233 12.22 7.28 -16.76
CA ILE A 233 11.19 8.22 -16.31
C ILE A 233 11.58 9.68 -16.52
N GLU A 234 12.84 10.06 -16.28
CA GLU A 234 13.29 11.44 -16.51
C GLU A 234 13.21 11.83 -18.00
N ILE A 235 13.57 10.92 -18.90
CA ILE A 235 13.40 11.12 -20.36
C ILE A 235 11.92 11.30 -20.69
N LEU A 236 11.05 10.39 -20.23
CA LEU A 236 9.62 10.45 -20.49
C LEU A 236 8.97 11.72 -19.94
N LYS A 237 9.40 12.18 -18.77
CA LYS A 237 8.89 13.40 -18.14
C LYS A 237 9.18 14.65 -18.96
N VAL A 238 10.38 14.75 -19.53
CA VAL A 238 10.75 15.86 -20.42
C VAL A 238 9.95 15.80 -21.71
N GLU A 239 9.84 14.62 -22.31
CA GLU A 239 9.19 14.44 -23.60
C GLU A 239 7.67 14.56 -23.54
N PHE A 240 7.03 14.04 -22.50
CA PHE A 240 5.56 14.00 -22.36
C PHE A 240 5.07 14.99 -21.29
N LYS A 241 5.80 16.09 -21.07
CA LYS A 241 5.50 17.08 -20.03
C LYS A 241 4.08 17.65 -20.08
N GLU A 242 3.49 17.77 -21.26
CA GLU A 242 2.16 18.35 -21.47
C GLU A 242 1.05 17.37 -21.05
N ASP A 243 1.29 16.07 -21.22
CA ASP A 243 0.39 14.98 -20.86
C ASP A 243 0.60 14.48 -19.41
N TRP A 244 1.55 15.09 -18.69
CA TRP A 244 1.95 14.68 -17.34
C TRP A 244 0.96 15.17 -16.26
N ILE A 245 -0.21 14.53 -16.20
CA ILE A 245 -1.34 14.94 -15.36
C ILE A 245 -1.07 14.77 -13.85
N ILE A 246 -0.22 13.81 -13.48
CA ILE A 246 0.13 13.56 -12.08
C ILE A 246 1.34 14.44 -11.72
N LYS A 247 1.05 15.60 -11.12
CA LYS A 247 2.09 16.50 -10.57
C LYS A 247 2.70 15.87 -9.32
N ASN A 248 4.05 15.90 -9.24
CA ASN A 248 4.88 15.28 -8.20
C ASN A 248 4.19 15.30 -6.82
N SER A 249 3.99 14.12 -6.23
CA SER A 249 3.78 14.03 -4.79
C SER A 249 5.07 14.49 -4.08
N PRO A 250 5.00 15.17 -2.92
CA PRO A 250 6.19 15.66 -2.20
C PRO A 250 7.13 14.55 -1.70
N ILE A 251 6.84 13.28 -1.96
CA ILE A 251 7.51 12.12 -1.36
C ILE A 251 8.25 11.34 -2.47
N SER A 252 9.55 11.59 -2.53
CA SER A 252 10.63 10.85 -3.24
C SER A 252 10.75 10.97 -4.78
N SER A 253 12.02 11.12 -5.20
CA SER A 253 12.53 11.35 -6.56
C SER A 253 12.63 10.09 -7.43
N LEU A 254 12.00 8.99 -7.01
CA LEU A 254 11.89 7.73 -7.71
C LEU A 254 10.51 7.08 -7.46
N SER A 255 9.55 7.89 -7.00
CA SER A 255 8.26 7.43 -6.52
C SER A 255 7.48 6.72 -7.63
N ALA A 256 6.82 5.61 -7.27
CA ALA A 256 5.84 4.92 -8.10
C ALA A 256 4.88 5.91 -8.80
N ASP A 257 4.63 7.07 -8.19
CA ASP A 257 3.91 8.22 -8.75
C ASP A 257 4.41 8.69 -10.11
N ASN A 258 5.72 8.79 -10.33
CA ASN A 258 6.26 9.19 -11.63
C ASN A 258 6.05 8.08 -12.68
N VAL A 259 6.08 6.81 -12.26
CA VAL A 259 5.74 5.68 -13.13
C VAL A 259 4.27 5.77 -13.53
N TRP A 260 3.38 5.98 -12.56
CA TRP A 260 1.96 6.16 -12.83
C TRP A 260 1.68 7.39 -13.69
N ALA A 261 2.43 8.47 -13.50
CA ALA A 261 2.31 9.67 -14.32
C ALA A 261 2.68 9.40 -15.79
N ALA A 262 3.80 8.72 -16.02
CA ALA A 262 4.19 8.28 -17.36
C ALA A 262 3.13 7.35 -17.97
N THR A 263 2.59 6.41 -17.19
CA THR A 263 1.55 5.50 -17.67
C THR A 263 0.27 6.25 -18.06
N VAL A 264 -0.22 7.16 -17.23
CA VAL A 264 -1.42 7.97 -17.53
C VAL A 264 -1.21 8.85 -18.76
N ALA A 265 0.00 9.35 -18.99
CA ALA A 265 0.36 10.13 -20.18
C ALA A 265 0.39 9.27 -21.46
N LEU A 266 0.90 8.04 -21.38
CA LEU A 266 1.17 7.20 -22.55
C LEU A 266 0.02 6.30 -22.97
N TYR A 267 -0.85 5.90 -22.04
CA TYR A 267 -1.92 4.91 -22.26
C TYR A 267 -3.30 5.52 -22.09
N GLU A 268 -4.31 4.96 -22.74
CA GLU A 268 -5.70 5.45 -22.64
C GLU A 268 -6.34 5.09 -21.29
N GLY A 269 -5.94 3.97 -20.69
CA GLY A 269 -6.43 3.52 -19.40
C GLY A 269 -5.56 2.44 -18.80
N PHE A 270 -5.91 1.98 -17.58
CA PHE A 270 -5.13 0.98 -16.86
C PHE A 270 -5.14 -0.38 -17.59
N ASP A 271 -6.25 -0.79 -18.19
CA ASP A 271 -6.35 -2.05 -18.92
C ASP A 271 -5.45 -2.09 -20.17
N ASP A 272 -5.37 -0.99 -20.94
CA ASP A 272 -4.45 -0.87 -22.09
C ASP A 272 -2.99 -1.02 -21.63
N PHE A 273 -2.64 -0.38 -20.52
CA PHE A 273 -1.32 -0.52 -19.90
C PHE A 273 -1.03 -1.95 -19.47
N ILE A 274 -1.92 -2.58 -18.70
CA ILE A 274 -1.71 -3.94 -18.17
C ILE A 274 -1.63 -4.97 -19.30
N ASN A 275 -2.45 -4.84 -20.35
CA ASN A 275 -2.39 -5.73 -21.50
C ASN A 275 -1.04 -5.65 -22.22
N HIS A 276 -0.44 -4.46 -22.27
CA HIS A 276 0.89 -4.28 -22.83
C HIS A 276 1.99 -4.85 -21.92
N VAL A 277 1.90 -4.61 -20.61
CA VAL A 277 2.87 -5.16 -19.64
C VAL A 277 2.89 -6.69 -19.69
N LYS A 278 1.73 -7.34 -19.86
CA LYS A 278 1.62 -8.81 -19.98
C LYS A 278 2.35 -9.39 -21.19
N CYS A 279 2.73 -8.58 -22.18
CA CYS A 279 3.61 -9.04 -23.26
C CYS A 279 5.04 -9.33 -22.79
N TYR A 280 5.43 -8.77 -21.63
CA TYR A 280 6.76 -8.90 -21.04
C TYR A 280 6.75 -9.67 -19.72
N ASP A 281 5.64 -9.67 -19.00
CA ASP A 281 5.41 -10.49 -17.80
C ASP A 281 4.31 -11.53 -18.05
N TYR A 282 4.73 -12.77 -18.28
CA TYR A 282 3.85 -13.86 -18.69
C TYR A 282 3.08 -14.50 -17.52
N ARG A 283 3.46 -14.22 -16.25
CA ARG A 283 2.85 -14.82 -15.05
C ARG A 283 2.86 -13.82 -13.88
N PRO A 284 1.97 -12.81 -13.91
CA PRO A 284 1.87 -11.86 -12.82
C PRO A 284 1.49 -12.59 -11.52
N ARG A 285 2.26 -12.34 -10.46
CA ARG A 285 2.03 -12.95 -9.14
C ARG A 285 0.87 -12.27 -8.44
N LYS A 286 0.00 -13.03 -7.77
CA LYS A 286 -1.10 -12.45 -6.98
C LYS A 286 -0.54 -11.70 -5.78
N VAL A 287 -1.06 -10.51 -5.49
CA VAL A 287 -0.67 -9.70 -4.33
C VAL A 287 -0.84 -10.48 -3.03
N GLU A 288 -1.91 -11.27 -2.92
CA GLU A 288 -2.22 -12.05 -1.71
C GLU A 288 -1.13 -13.08 -1.36
N SER A 289 -0.40 -13.59 -2.37
CA SER A 289 0.70 -14.54 -2.15
C SER A 289 1.90 -13.93 -1.41
N LEU A 290 1.97 -12.59 -1.36
CA LEU A 290 3.04 -11.84 -0.72
C LEU A 290 2.66 -11.33 0.68
N TRP A 291 1.42 -11.57 1.11
CA TRP A 291 0.91 -10.99 2.36
C TRP A 291 1.53 -11.57 3.61
N SER A 292 1.97 -12.83 3.59
CA SER A 292 2.58 -13.49 4.75
C SER A 292 4.08 -13.24 4.88
N THR A 293 4.69 -12.45 3.99
CA THR A 293 6.13 -12.26 3.94
C THR A 293 6.49 -10.80 4.16
N TYR A 294 7.51 -10.55 4.99
CA TYR A 294 8.10 -9.23 5.16
C TYR A 294 9.62 -9.26 4.95
N GLU A 295 10.18 -8.11 4.58
CA GLU A 295 11.61 -7.92 4.48
C GLU A 295 12.21 -7.53 5.84
N HIS A 296 13.36 -8.12 6.16
CA HIS A 296 14.17 -7.84 7.31
C HIS A 296 15.64 -7.73 6.86
N GLY A 297 16.36 -6.69 7.26
CA GLY A 297 17.76 -6.54 6.84
C GLY A 297 18.16 -5.09 6.59
N THR A 298 19.41 -4.91 6.15
CA THR A 298 19.95 -3.61 5.74
C THR A 298 19.97 -3.49 4.22
N TYR A 299 20.03 -2.26 3.70
CA TYR A 299 20.02 -1.86 2.28
C TYR A 299 20.92 -2.65 1.31
N LYS A 300 21.86 -3.48 1.80
CA LYS A 300 22.76 -4.26 0.95
C LYS A 300 22.23 -5.67 0.62
N PHE A 301 21.39 -6.27 1.48
CA PHE A 301 20.86 -7.63 1.29
C PHE A 301 19.47 -7.77 1.88
N ALA A 302 18.46 -7.93 1.02
CA ALA A 302 17.10 -8.24 1.45
C ALA A 302 17.06 -9.67 2.01
N GLN A 303 16.63 -9.80 3.27
CA GLN A 303 16.25 -11.09 3.84
C GLN A 303 14.74 -11.08 4.02
N TYR A 304 14.09 -12.21 3.81
CA TYR A 304 12.65 -12.31 3.89
C TYR A 304 12.24 -13.30 4.96
N ILE A 305 11.22 -12.94 5.72
CA ILE A 305 10.62 -13.81 6.72
C ILE A 305 9.18 -14.06 6.30
N GLN A 306 8.87 -15.30 5.96
CA GLN A 306 7.52 -15.76 5.66
C GLN A 306 6.89 -16.34 6.94
N GLU A 307 5.82 -15.70 7.42
CA GLU A 307 5.09 -16.15 8.60
C GLU A 307 4.24 -17.40 8.30
N ASP A 308 4.45 -18.44 9.10
CA ASP A 308 3.67 -19.66 9.12
C ASP A 308 2.81 -19.70 10.38
N TYR A 309 1.53 -19.35 10.20
CA TYR A 309 0.55 -19.24 11.27
C TYR A 309 0.05 -20.60 11.81
N VAL A 310 0.39 -21.72 11.14
CA VAL A 310 0.03 -23.06 11.63
C VAL A 310 0.96 -23.45 12.77
N TYR A 311 2.26 -23.19 12.60
CA TYR A 311 3.28 -23.57 13.58
C TYR A 311 3.74 -22.41 14.45
N GLY A 312 3.34 -21.17 14.15
CA GLY A 312 3.82 -19.99 14.85
C GLY A 312 5.31 -19.73 14.62
N VAL A 313 5.80 -20.06 13.42
CA VAL A 313 7.22 -19.92 13.04
C VAL A 313 7.38 -18.99 11.83
N GLY A 314 8.56 -18.43 11.66
CA GLY A 314 8.93 -17.67 10.46
C GLY A 314 9.98 -18.43 9.65
N HIS A 315 9.72 -18.65 8.37
CA HIS A 315 10.69 -19.23 7.44
C HIS A 315 11.57 -18.14 6.86
N TRP A 316 12.89 -18.27 7.03
CA TRP A 316 13.85 -17.25 6.60
C TRP A 316 14.42 -17.58 5.22
N SER A 317 14.47 -16.61 4.31
CA SER A 317 15.13 -16.71 3.02
C SER A 317 15.94 -15.45 2.70
N SER A 318 16.83 -15.55 1.72
CA SER A 318 17.72 -14.46 1.27
C SER A 318 17.87 -14.54 -0.24
N THR A 319 18.04 -13.39 -0.91
CA THR A 319 18.30 -13.34 -2.35
C THR A 319 19.73 -13.75 -2.72
N LEU A 320 20.65 -13.76 -1.75
CA LEU A 320 22.03 -14.18 -1.97
C LEU A 320 22.18 -15.71 -2.00
N SER A 321 23.03 -16.19 -2.92
CA SER A 321 23.52 -17.56 -2.89
C SER A 321 24.39 -17.82 -1.66
N SER A 322 24.52 -19.10 -1.26
CA SER A 322 25.38 -19.50 -0.15
C SER A 322 26.84 -19.08 -0.35
N LYS A 323 27.30 -18.97 -1.61
CA LYS A 323 28.67 -18.55 -1.95
C LYS A 323 28.86 -17.05 -1.72
N GLU A 324 27.93 -16.22 -2.16
CA GLU A 324 27.96 -14.77 -1.91
C GLU A 324 27.86 -14.46 -0.42
N LEU A 325 27.02 -15.22 0.31
CA LEU A 325 26.96 -15.13 1.78
C LEU A 325 28.27 -15.49 2.47
N ILE A 326 29.11 -16.34 1.89
CA ILE A 326 30.43 -16.71 2.42
C ILE A 326 31.46 -15.63 2.10
N GLU A 327 31.47 -15.11 0.88
CA GLU A 327 32.38 -14.05 0.42
C GLU A 327 32.18 -12.74 1.20
N TYR A 328 30.94 -12.41 1.57
CA TYR A 328 30.64 -11.23 2.40
C TYR A 328 30.92 -11.41 3.90
N ARG A 329 31.29 -12.61 4.40
CA ARG A 329 31.66 -12.82 5.83
C ARG A 329 32.92 -12.05 6.27
N GLY A 330 33.63 -11.42 5.34
CA GLY A 330 34.83 -10.62 5.61
C GLY A 330 34.56 -9.19 6.10
N GLU A 331 33.35 -8.65 5.91
CA GLU A 331 32.97 -7.34 6.44
C GLU A 331 32.29 -7.44 7.82
N PRO A 332 32.41 -6.43 8.71
CA PRO A 332 32.00 -6.51 10.12
C PRO A 332 30.47 -6.37 10.31
N PHE A 333 29.68 -6.92 9.40
CA PHE A 333 28.22 -6.91 9.48
C PHE A 333 27.72 -8.24 10.04
N GLY A 334 26.69 -8.13 10.90
CA GLY A 334 26.02 -9.18 11.67
C GLY A 334 26.34 -10.62 11.26
N ARG A 335 27.08 -11.31 12.14
CA ARG A 335 27.31 -12.76 12.03
C ARG A 335 25.96 -13.47 11.81
N PRO A 336 25.86 -14.45 10.90
CA PRO A 336 24.66 -15.26 10.74
C PRO A 336 24.23 -15.80 12.10
N ARG A 337 22.94 -15.65 12.45
CA ARG A 337 22.40 -16.21 13.69
C ARG A 337 22.43 -17.74 13.59
N LEU A 338 23.32 -18.35 14.36
CA LEU A 338 23.39 -19.81 14.49
C LEU A 338 22.28 -20.26 15.45
N TYR A 339 21.12 -20.62 14.90
CA TYR A 339 20.10 -21.36 15.64
C TYR A 339 20.52 -22.83 15.77
N PRO A 340 20.66 -23.39 16.99
CA PRO A 340 21.07 -24.78 17.19
C PRO A 340 20.13 -25.82 16.55
N CYS A 341 18.87 -25.45 16.32
CA CYS A 341 17.86 -26.31 15.70
C CYS A 341 18.03 -26.49 14.19
N CYS A 342 18.75 -25.56 13.54
CA CYS A 342 18.47 -25.21 12.16
C CYS A 342 19.74 -24.93 11.34
N ASN A 343 20.93 -25.00 11.94
CA ASN A 343 22.21 -24.91 11.25
C ASN A 343 23.11 -26.08 11.68
N ASP A 344 23.55 -26.90 10.72
CA ASP A 344 24.66 -27.83 10.94
C ASP A 344 25.91 -27.00 11.23
N VAL A 345 26.38 -27.01 12.50
CA VAL A 345 27.57 -26.27 12.89
C VAL A 345 28.79 -26.96 12.28
N PRO A 346 29.54 -26.31 11.37
CA PRO A 346 30.75 -26.91 10.82
C PRO A 346 31.76 -27.16 11.96
N PRO A 347 32.50 -28.29 11.95
CA PRO A 347 33.40 -28.67 13.04
C PRO A 347 34.51 -27.66 13.34
N PHE A 348 34.81 -26.75 12.41
CA PHE A 348 35.80 -25.68 12.59
C PHE A 348 35.44 -24.60 13.64
N TYR A 349 34.19 -24.53 14.11
CA TYR A 349 33.76 -23.53 15.10
C TYR A 349 33.85 -23.99 16.56
N GLN A 350 34.40 -25.18 16.85
CA GLN A 350 34.47 -25.72 18.22
C GLN A 350 35.49 -25.02 19.14
N THR A 351 36.38 -24.17 18.63
CA THR A 351 37.53 -23.66 19.40
C THR A 351 37.45 -22.16 19.77
N GLY A 352 36.45 -21.42 19.30
CA GLY A 352 36.27 -20.00 19.65
C GLY A 352 35.12 -19.79 20.61
N ARG A 353 35.39 -19.26 21.82
CA ARG A 353 34.33 -18.80 22.74
C ARG A 353 33.50 -17.71 22.03
N LEU A 354 32.27 -18.05 21.63
CA LEU A 354 31.32 -17.09 21.09
C LEU A 354 30.97 -16.07 22.19
N GLN A 355 31.38 -14.82 22.01
CA GLN A 355 30.95 -13.70 22.83
C GLN A 355 29.49 -13.37 22.48
N PRO A 356 28.53 -13.43 23.43
CA PRO A 356 27.16 -13.05 23.18
C PRO A 356 27.12 -11.55 22.88
N THR A 357 26.67 -11.18 21.68
CA THR A 357 26.35 -9.79 21.35
C THR A 357 24.88 -9.56 21.69
N PRO A 358 24.50 -8.38 22.23
CA PRO A 358 23.10 -8.00 22.36
C PRO A 358 22.45 -8.09 20.99
N VAL A 359 21.49 -9.00 20.87
CA VAL A 359 20.73 -9.15 19.64
C VAL A 359 19.86 -7.90 19.51
N GLY A 360 19.83 -7.27 18.33
CA GLY A 360 18.79 -6.28 18.03
C GLY A 360 17.41 -6.85 18.32
N TRP A 361 16.39 -5.98 18.44
CA TRP A 361 15.02 -6.37 18.80
C TRP A 361 14.61 -7.68 18.10
N PRO A 362 14.12 -8.68 18.85
CA PRO A 362 13.71 -9.94 18.24
C PRO A 362 12.65 -9.68 17.17
N PRO A 363 12.63 -10.46 16.06
CA PRO A 363 11.55 -10.35 15.09
C PRO A 363 10.20 -10.54 15.81
N PRO A 364 9.12 -9.93 15.30
CA PRO A 364 7.79 -10.11 15.86
C PRO A 364 7.47 -11.61 16.01
N SER A 365 6.85 -11.99 17.14
CA SER A 365 6.41 -13.36 17.33
C SER A 365 5.29 -13.69 16.34
N VAL A 366 5.40 -14.83 15.65
CA VAL A 366 4.39 -15.29 14.70
C VAL A 366 3.21 -15.86 15.48
N PRO A 367 1.98 -15.33 15.31
CA PRO A 367 0.81 -15.82 16.03
C PRO A 367 0.38 -17.18 15.49
N ILE A 368 -0.12 -18.06 16.36
CA ILE A 368 -0.75 -19.33 15.96
C ILE A 368 -2.23 -19.08 15.72
N LEU A 369 -2.72 -19.34 14.51
CA LEU A 369 -4.13 -19.09 14.12
C LEU A 369 -4.98 -20.36 14.06
N ALA A 370 -4.38 -21.55 14.02
CA ALA A 370 -5.06 -22.84 14.05
C ALA A 370 -4.42 -23.76 15.09
N LYS A 371 -5.22 -24.49 15.87
CA LYS A 371 -4.72 -25.62 16.67
C LYS A 371 -4.30 -26.73 15.71
N HIS A 372 -3.12 -27.30 15.93
CA HIS A 372 -2.56 -28.32 15.05
C HIS A 372 -3.41 -29.61 15.09
N PRO A 373 -3.65 -30.30 13.95
CA PRO A 373 -4.39 -31.57 13.93
C PRO A 373 -3.75 -32.69 14.77
N SER A 374 -2.46 -32.58 15.10
CA SER A 374 -1.77 -33.54 16.00
C SER A 374 -2.05 -33.30 17.49
N GLU A 375 -2.93 -32.34 17.83
CA GLU A 375 -3.41 -32.12 19.20
C GLU A 375 -4.79 -32.77 19.44
N TYR A 376 -5.24 -33.67 18.55
CA TYR A 376 -6.43 -34.51 18.73
C TYR A 376 -6.08 -36.00 18.71
#